data_AF-I6E440-F1
#
_entry.id   AF-I6E440-F1
#
_cell.length_a   1.000
_cell.length_b   1.000
_cell.length_c   1.000
_cell.angle_alpha   90.00
_cell.angle_beta   90.00
_cell.angle_gamma   90.00
#
_symmetry.space_group_name_H-M   'P 1'
#
loop_
_entity.id
_entity.type
_entity.pdbx_description
1 polymer ?
#
loop_
_entity_poly.entity_id
_entity_poly.type
_entity_poly.pdbx_seq_one_letter_code
_entity_poly.pdbx_strand_id
1 'polypeptide(L)'
;MLFCAGFSLSIYLPFIPFIFWMTGIGNWIVSVLIGCAAGPLWAATHLGTSQDRGSRAAYGYIYLIDSMIRPLLMVFGFFFASVAIVAGGTILNALYAAALMNVQINSVTGVFSMAGFLMIYARACTTLVAAVFALQAYLPDHVINFLGGRDGVNMLGNMVSSVKDIIAGGNTNMRRTPGVREEKLKNINRDDKDGIKQ
;
A
#
# COMPACT_ATOMS: atom_id res chain seq x y z
N MET A 1 -11.37 25.60 7.94
CA MET A 1 -10.95 24.30 7.34
C MET A 1 -9.43 24.15 7.33
N LEU A 2 -8.67 25.07 6.74
CA LEU A 2 -7.19 25.02 6.72
C LEU A 2 -6.55 24.99 8.12
N PHE A 3 -7.06 25.78 9.07
CA PHE A 3 -6.56 25.77 10.45
C PHE A 3 -6.78 24.43 11.17
N CYS A 4 -7.94 23.80 10.97
CA CYS A 4 -8.19 22.44 11.50
C CYS A 4 -7.26 21.41 10.84
N ALA A 5 -7.06 21.48 9.52
CA ALA A 5 -6.17 20.56 8.82
C ALA A 5 -4.71 20.70 9.28
N GLY A 6 -4.22 21.93 9.46
CA GLY A 6 -2.88 22.20 9.99
C GLY A 6 -2.70 21.75 11.43
N PHE A 7 -3.68 22.03 12.30
CA PHE A 7 -3.66 21.56 13.69
C PHE A 7 -3.69 20.03 13.78
N SER A 8 -4.55 19.38 12.99
CA SER A 8 -4.61 17.91 12.93
C SER A 8 -3.30 17.31 12.40
N LEU A 9 -2.65 17.88 11.38
CA LEU A 9 -1.35 17.38 10.91
C LEU A 9 -0.25 17.53 11.95
N SER A 10 -0.21 18.68 12.63
CA SER A 10 0.82 18.97 13.64
C SER A 10 0.75 17.99 14.82
N ILE A 11 -0.44 17.49 15.15
CA ILE A 11 -0.62 16.52 16.25
C ILE A 11 -0.57 15.10 15.72
N TYR A 12 -1.30 14.77 14.67
CA TYR A 12 -1.44 13.38 14.23
C TYR A 12 -0.13 12.80 13.72
N LEU A 13 0.60 13.56 12.89
CA LEU A 13 1.81 13.10 12.20
C LEU A 13 2.93 12.65 13.16
N PRO A 14 3.30 13.39 14.23
CA PRO A 14 4.28 12.91 15.20
C PRO A 14 3.77 11.75 16.06
N PHE A 15 2.45 11.54 16.17
CA PHE A 15 1.88 10.41 16.91
C PHE A 15 1.81 9.11 16.10
N ILE A 16 1.95 9.15 14.78
CA ILE A 16 1.90 7.96 13.91
C ILE A 16 2.86 6.85 14.37
N PRO A 17 4.16 7.11 14.65
CA PRO A 17 5.07 6.06 15.08
C PRO A 17 4.64 5.42 16.41
N PHE A 18 4.13 6.24 17.34
CA PHE A 18 3.59 5.76 18.62
C PHE A 18 2.36 4.85 18.41
N ILE A 19 1.43 5.24 17.54
CA ILE A 19 0.24 4.43 17.25
C ILE A 19 0.64 3.04 16.72
N PHE A 20 1.52 2.99 15.72
CA PHE A 20 1.99 1.72 15.16
C PHE A 20 2.75 0.88 16.19
N TRP A 21 3.55 1.52 17.04
CA TRP A 21 4.25 0.84 18.13
C TRP A 21 3.30 0.21 19.13
N MET A 22 2.27 0.94 19.57
CA MET A 22 1.27 0.42 20.50
C MET A 22 0.47 -0.74 19.90
N THR A 23 0.08 -0.63 18.62
CA THR A 23 -0.57 -1.74 17.90
C THR A 23 0.35 -2.95 17.78
N GLY A 24 1.62 -2.75 17.45
CA GLY A 24 2.62 -3.81 17.33
C GLY A 24 2.87 -4.55 18.64
N ILE A 25 3.03 -3.82 19.74
CA ILE A 25 3.17 -4.42 21.08
C ILE A 25 1.92 -5.21 21.46
N GLY A 26 0.72 -4.68 21.19
CA GLY A 26 -0.53 -5.40 21.44
C GLY A 26 -0.58 -6.76 20.75
N ASN A 27 -0.26 -6.79 19.44
CA ASN A 27 -0.18 -8.03 18.67
C ASN A 27 0.91 -8.98 19.19
N TRP A 28 2.07 -8.45 19.60
CA TRP A 28 3.14 -9.24 20.16
C TRP A 28 2.76 -9.89 21.50
N ILE A 29 2.13 -9.15 22.41
CA ILE A 29 1.63 -9.70 23.70
C ILE A 29 0.64 -10.84 23.45
N VAL A 30 -0.31 -10.64 22.52
CA VAL A 30 -1.27 -11.69 22.13
C VAL A 30 -0.52 -12.92 21.60
N SER A 31 0.52 -12.73 20.79
CA SER A 31 1.38 -13.84 20.36
C SER A 31 2.00 -14.55 21.55
N VAL A 32 2.63 -13.85 22.49
CA VAL A 32 3.22 -14.50 23.69
C VAL A 32 2.20 -15.35 24.46
N LEU A 33 0.97 -14.86 24.64
CA LEU A 33 -0.11 -15.60 25.30
C LEU A 33 -0.52 -16.86 24.53
N ILE A 34 -0.64 -16.76 23.21
CA ILE A 34 -0.89 -17.92 22.33
C ILE A 34 0.26 -18.92 22.47
N GLY A 35 1.51 -18.45 22.55
CA GLY A 35 2.69 -19.28 22.71
C GLY A 35 2.71 -20.07 24.02
N CYS A 36 2.23 -19.47 25.12
CA CYS A 36 2.07 -20.18 26.39
C CYS A 36 1.07 -21.35 26.31
N ALA A 37 -0.02 -21.19 25.54
CA ALA A 37 -1.02 -22.23 25.35
C ALA A 37 -0.62 -23.27 24.29
N ALA A 38 -0.02 -22.83 23.19
CA ALA A 38 0.41 -23.68 22.07
C ALA A 38 1.72 -24.43 22.36
N GLY A 39 2.59 -23.88 23.21
CA GLY A 39 3.89 -24.46 23.56
C GLY A 39 3.80 -25.89 24.11
N PRO A 40 2.95 -26.18 25.11
CA PRO A 40 2.77 -27.55 25.63
C PRO A 40 2.22 -28.52 24.58
N LEU A 41 1.26 -28.08 23.75
CA LEU A 41 0.72 -28.88 22.65
C LEU A 41 1.80 -29.18 21.60
N TRP A 42 2.65 -28.20 21.28
CA TRP A 42 3.79 -28.38 20.38
C TRP A 42 4.87 -29.30 20.99
N ALA A 43 5.14 -29.21 22.30
CA ALA A 43 6.04 -30.12 22.98
C ALA A 43 5.55 -31.58 22.90
N ALA A 44 4.24 -31.82 22.99
CA ALA A 44 3.67 -33.17 22.81
C ALA A 44 3.94 -33.75 21.41
N THR A 45 4.11 -32.90 20.38
CA THR A 45 4.47 -33.39 19.02
C THR A 45 5.87 -34.01 18.95
N HIS A 46 6.75 -33.72 19.92
CA HIS A 46 8.06 -34.36 20.04
C HIS A 46 7.97 -35.80 20.60
N LEU A 47 6.85 -36.17 21.22
CA LEU A 47 6.63 -37.49 21.81
C LEU A 47 6.06 -38.54 20.80
N GLY A 48 5.42 -38.12 19.69
CA GLY A 48 4.86 -39.00 18.66
C GLY A 48 5.92 -39.69 17.78
N THR A 49 5.62 -40.80 17.09
CA THR A 49 6.60 -41.71 16.42
C THR A 49 7.48 -41.06 15.34
N SER A 50 8.68 -41.63 15.11
CA SER A 50 9.84 -41.07 14.38
C SER A 50 9.66 -40.70 12.91
N GLN A 51 8.53 -41.02 12.26
CA GLN A 51 8.43 -40.95 10.81
C GLN A 51 8.02 -39.57 10.27
N ASP A 52 7.58 -38.63 11.12
CA ASP A 52 7.11 -37.30 10.70
C ASP A 52 7.46 -36.15 11.70
N ARG A 53 8.48 -36.38 12.54
CA ARG A 53 8.88 -35.45 13.61
C ARG A 53 9.46 -34.12 13.10
N GLY A 54 10.13 -34.13 11.96
CA GLY A 54 10.89 -32.96 11.46
C GLY A 54 10.02 -31.86 10.85
N SER A 55 8.99 -32.21 10.10
CA SER A 55 8.18 -31.23 9.34
C SER A 55 7.16 -30.48 10.21
N ARG A 56 6.53 -31.18 11.16
CA ARG A 56 5.52 -30.58 12.06
C ARG A 56 6.14 -29.80 13.22
N ALA A 57 7.30 -30.21 13.73
CA ALA A 57 7.99 -29.50 14.79
C ALA A 57 8.68 -28.20 14.30
N ALA A 58 9.10 -28.14 13.03
CA ALA A 58 9.76 -26.98 12.42
C ALA A 58 8.99 -25.66 12.61
N TYR A 59 7.67 -25.69 12.48
CA TYR A 59 6.82 -24.49 12.61
C TYR A 59 6.88 -23.84 13.99
N GLY A 60 6.97 -24.64 15.07
CA GLY A 60 7.05 -24.09 16.42
C GLY A 60 8.39 -23.44 16.71
N TYR A 61 9.49 -23.90 16.08
CA TYR A 61 10.79 -23.21 16.20
C TYR A 61 10.75 -21.83 15.54
N ILE A 62 10.17 -21.72 14.35
CA ILE A 62 10.01 -20.42 13.66
C ILE A 62 9.15 -19.48 14.50
N TYR A 63 8.07 -19.99 15.10
CA TYR A 63 7.19 -19.23 15.96
C TYR A 63 7.88 -18.73 17.25
N LEU A 64 8.68 -19.57 17.92
CA LEU A 64 9.43 -19.16 19.11
C LEU A 64 10.47 -18.08 18.77
N ILE A 65 11.16 -18.24 17.64
CA ILE A 65 12.11 -17.25 17.15
C ILE A 65 11.40 -15.94 16.83
N ASP A 66 10.30 -15.97 16.07
CA ASP A 66 9.47 -14.79 15.76
C ASP A 66 9.05 -14.04 17.04
N SER A 67 8.46 -14.76 17.99
CA SER A 67 8.00 -14.16 19.24
C SER A 67 9.13 -13.48 20.02
N MET A 68 10.34 -14.03 20.03
CA MET A 68 11.49 -13.43 20.72
C MET A 68 12.07 -12.21 19.99
N ILE A 69 12.23 -12.29 18.66
CA ILE A 69 12.92 -11.25 17.89
C ILE A 69 12.01 -10.12 17.46
N ARG A 70 10.68 -10.32 17.46
CA ARG A 70 9.71 -9.35 16.95
C ARG A 70 9.82 -7.96 17.57
N PRO A 71 9.93 -7.77 18.90
CA PRO A 71 10.13 -6.45 19.48
C PRO A 71 11.41 -5.77 18.99
N LEU A 72 12.51 -6.52 18.86
CA LEU A 72 13.79 -6.01 18.36
C LEU A 72 13.69 -5.58 16.90
N LEU A 73 13.01 -6.38 16.07
CA LEU A 73 12.77 -6.05 14.66
C LEU A 73 11.86 -4.83 14.52
N MET A 74 10.87 -4.64 15.39
CA MET A 74 10.06 -3.41 15.38
C MET A 74 10.94 -2.17 15.66
N VAL A 75 11.90 -2.25 16.58
CA VAL A 75 12.85 -1.14 16.83
C VAL A 75 13.66 -0.81 15.56
N PHE A 76 14.20 -1.83 14.89
CA PHE A 76 14.93 -1.62 13.64
C PHE A 76 14.04 -1.01 12.55
N GLY A 77 12.77 -1.44 12.46
CA GLY A 77 11.80 -0.87 11.54
C GLY A 77 11.56 0.63 11.76
N PHE A 78 11.57 1.10 13.01
CA PHE A 78 11.50 2.53 13.31
C PHE A 78 12.70 3.31 12.76
N PHE A 79 13.92 2.79 12.91
CA PHE A 79 15.11 3.45 12.39
C PHE A 79 15.14 3.46 10.85
N PHE A 80 14.78 2.36 10.20
CA PHE A 80 14.68 2.32 8.75
C PHE A 80 13.59 3.26 8.22
N ALA A 81 12.42 3.30 8.88
CA ALA A 81 11.36 4.24 8.55
C ALA A 81 11.82 5.70 8.71
N SER A 82 12.58 6.00 9.76
CA SER A 82 13.10 7.35 10.03
C SER A 82 14.07 7.85 8.97
N VAL A 83 14.88 6.98 8.37
CA VAL A 83 15.74 7.34 7.23
C VAL A 83 14.92 7.41 5.94
N ALA A 84 14.04 6.44 5.71
CA ALA A 84 13.22 6.36 4.51
C ALA A 84 12.27 7.56 4.35
N ILE A 85 11.73 8.10 5.44
CA ILE A 85 10.81 9.24 5.38
C ILE A 85 11.51 10.52 4.92
N VAL A 86 12.81 10.68 5.17
CA VAL A 86 13.59 11.81 4.66
C VAL A 86 13.64 11.76 3.13
N ALA A 87 13.96 10.59 2.57
CA ALA A 87 13.98 10.39 1.12
C ALA A 87 12.58 10.52 0.51
N GLY A 88 11.59 9.83 1.07
CA GLY A 88 10.21 9.85 0.58
C GLY A 88 9.58 11.24 0.65
N GLY A 89 9.79 11.97 1.75
CA GLY A 89 9.30 13.33 1.93
C GLY A 89 9.95 14.31 0.95
N THR A 90 11.26 14.16 0.70
CA THR A 90 11.98 14.98 -0.27
C THR A 90 11.45 14.76 -1.70
N ILE A 91 11.24 13.51 -2.10
CA ILE A 91 10.67 13.16 -3.41
C ILE A 91 9.26 13.73 -3.54
N LEU A 92 8.42 13.53 -2.53
CA LEU A 92 7.05 14.05 -2.53
C LEU A 92 7.03 15.57 -2.68
N ASN A 93 7.88 16.30 -1.94
CA ASN A 93 7.97 17.75 -2.04
C ASN A 93 8.43 18.21 -3.44
N ALA A 94 9.43 17.55 -4.01
CA ALA A 94 9.93 17.88 -5.36
C ALA A 94 8.89 17.63 -6.46
N LEU A 95 8.20 16.48 -6.40
CA LEU A 95 7.20 16.11 -7.41
C LEU A 95 5.89 16.89 -7.25
N TYR A 96 5.53 17.29 -6.04
CA TYR A 96 4.31 18.03 -5.79
C TYR A 96 4.34 19.43 -6.43
N ALA A 97 5.48 20.11 -6.40
CA ALA A 97 5.66 21.39 -7.09
C ALA A 97 5.44 21.25 -8.61
N ALA A 98 6.03 20.22 -9.23
CA ALA A 98 5.82 19.93 -10.64
C ALA A 98 4.34 19.59 -10.94
N ALA A 99 3.69 18.81 -10.09
CA ALA A 99 2.27 18.45 -10.24
C ALA A 99 1.36 19.67 -10.18
N LEU A 100 1.61 20.62 -9.27
CA LEU A 100 0.83 21.87 -9.18
C LEU A 100 0.95 22.72 -10.44
N MET A 101 2.17 22.88 -10.98
CA MET A 101 2.37 23.63 -12.21
C MET A 101 1.59 23.03 -13.38
N ASN A 102 1.56 21.70 -13.48
CA ASN A 102 0.81 21.00 -14.53
C ASN A 102 -0.71 21.19 -14.41
N VAL A 103 -1.25 21.23 -13.20
CA VAL A 103 -2.70 21.44 -12.98
C VAL A 103 -3.10 22.91 -13.19
N GLN A 104 -2.20 23.86 -12.94
CA GLN A 104 -2.49 25.30 -13.05
C GLN A 104 -2.26 25.92 -14.43
N ILE A 105 -1.78 25.16 -15.43
CA ILE A 105 -1.39 25.67 -16.77
C ILE A 105 -2.45 26.58 -17.41
N ASN A 106 -3.75 26.31 -17.20
CA ASN A 106 -4.83 27.02 -17.88
C ASN A 106 -5.71 27.90 -16.96
N SER A 107 -5.39 28.07 -15.66
CA SER A 107 -6.23 28.86 -14.76
C SER A 107 -5.53 29.30 -13.48
N VAL A 108 -5.56 30.61 -13.20
CA VAL A 108 -5.27 31.16 -11.88
C VAL A 108 -6.38 30.74 -10.94
N THR A 109 -6.06 29.83 -10.03
CA THR A 109 -7.03 29.18 -9.16
C THR A 109 -7.28 30.05 -7.91
N GLY A 110 -8.54 30.43 -7.67
CA GLY A 110 -8.93 31.26 -6.53
C GLY A 110 -8.73 30.60 -5.15
N VAL A 111 -9.08 31.32 -4.07
CA VAL A 111 -8.84 30.89 -2.67
C VAL A 111 -9.37 29.48 -2.35
N PHE A 112 -10.47 29.07 -2.97
CA PHE A 112 -11.06 27.74 -2.76
C PHE A 112 -10.23 26.59 -3.35
N SER A 113 -9.65 26.78 -4.53
CA SER A 113 -8.79 25.78 -5.17
C SER A 113 -7.41 25.72 -4.51
N MET A 114 -6.90 26.85 -4.01
CA MET A 114 -5.71 26.87 -3.15
C MET A 114 -5.90 26.03 -1.88
N ALA A 115 -7.07 26.15 -1.23
CA ALA A 115 -7.41 25.31 -0.09
C ALA A 115 -7.51 23.82 -0.46
N GLY A 116 -8.03 23.50 -1.66
CA GLY A 116 -8.08 22.14 -2.19
C GLY A 116 -6.70 21.51 -2.40
N PHE A 117 -5.76 22.25 -3.02
CA PHE A 117 -4.40 21.78 -3.21
C PHE A 117 -3.70 21.49 -1.87
N LEU A 118 -3.78 22.42 -0.91
CA LEU A 118 -3.24 22.22 0.44
C LEU A 118 -3.81 20.98 1.15
N MET A 119 -5.12 20.70 0.98
CA MET A 119 -5.73 19.50 1.55
C MET A 119 -5.21 18.21 0.91
N ILE A 120 -5.00 18.21 -0.41
CA ILE A 120 -4.39 17.07 -1.12
C ILE A 120 -2.97 16.86 -0.64
N TYR A 121 -2.18 17.93 -0.49
CA TYR A 121 -0.81 17.85 0.04
C TYR A 121 -0.78 17.29 1.46
N ALA A 122 -1.63 17.82 2.35
CA ALA A 122 -1.74 17.38 3.73
C ALA A 122 -2.07 15.88 3.83
N ARG A 123 -3.02 15.40 3.00
CA ARG A 123 -3.35 13.98 2.90
C ARG A 123 -2.19 13.15 2.35
N ALA A 124 -1.55 13.59 1.28
CA ALA A 124 -0.41 12.88 0.70
C ALA A 124 0.73 12.73 1.72
N CYS A 125 1.07 13.80 2.46
CA CYS A 125 2.04 13.75 3.55
C CYS A 125 1.64 12.77 4.66
N THR A 126 0.37 12.81 5.07
CA THR A 126 -0.13 11.92 6.15
C THR A 126 -0.06 10.45 5.73
N THR A 127 -0.49 10.14 4.49
CA THR A 127 -0.44 8.78 3.94
C THR A 127 0.99 8.31 3.76
N LEU A 128 1.90 9.18 3.29
CA LEU A 128 3.31 8.84 3.15
C LEU A 128 3.94 8.48 4.49
N VAL A 129 3.75 9.31 5.52
CA VAL A 129 4.28 9.07 6.86
C VAL A 129 3.68 7.79 7.44
N ALA A 130 2.37 7.61 7.32
CA ALA A 130 1.71 6.39 7.78
C ALA A 130 2.25 5.15 7.07
N ALA A 131 2.45 5.19 5.75
CA ALA A 131 2.95 4.07 4.97
C ALA A 131 4.42 3.72 5.31
N VAL A 132 5.27 4.72 5.52
CA VAL A 132 6.67 4.49 5.87
C VAL A 132 6.82 3.98 7.31
N PHE A 133 6.12 4.59 8.27
CA PHE A 133 6.17 4.14 9.67
C PHE A 133 5.38 2.87 9.93
N ALA A 134 4.46 2.46 9.05
CA ALA A 134 3.86 1.13 9.09
C ALA A 134 4.92 0.02 9.01
N LEU A 135 6.05 0.26 8.33
CA LEU A 135 7.19 -0.68 8.29
C LEU A 135 7.64 -1.09 9.69
N GLN A 136 7.56 -0.20 10.68
CA GLN A 136 7.89 -0.50 12.07
C GLN A 136 7.09 -1.68 12.63
N ALA A 137 5.79 -1.77 12.30
CA ALA A 137 4.92 -2.83 12.78
C ALA A 137 5.06 -4.13 11.96
N TYR A 138 5.31 -4.00 10.65
CA TYR A 138 5.31 -5.13 9.70
C TYR A 138 6.69 -5.69 9.36
N LEU A 139 7.80 -5.00 9.70
CA LEU A 139 9.16 -5.50 9.48
C LEU A 139 9.38 -6.92 10.06
N PRO A 140 8.91 -7.23 11.29
CA PRO A 140 9.07 -8.57 11.83
C PRO A 140 8.44 -9.65 10.94
N ASP A 141 7.23 -9.38 10.41
CA ASP A 141 6.53 -10.31 9.51
C ASP A 141 7.33 -10.55 8.23
N HIS A 142 7.89 -9.49 7.64
CA HIS A 142 8.71 -9.61 6.43
C HIS A 142 9.97 -10.44 6.66
N VAL A 143 10.68 -10.23 7.78
CA VAL A 143 11.91 -10.96 8.11
C VAL A 143 11.60 -12.44 8.38
N ILE A 144 10.55 -12.74 9.13
CA ILE A 144 10.17 -14.12 9.43
C ILE A 144 9.67 -14.85 8.19
N ASN A 145 8.90 -14.19 7.32
CA ASN A 145 8.47 -14.76 6.04
C ASN A 145 9.65 -15.06 5.12
N PHE A 146 10.70 -14.24 5.17
CA PHE A 146 11.94 -14.49 4.44
C PHE A 146 12.69 -15.71 5.00
N LEU A 147 12.82 -15.82 6.33
CA LEU A 147 13.47 -16.96 6.99
C LEU A 147 12.69 -18.27 6.82
N GLY A 148 11.36 -18.21 6.78
CA GLY A 148 10.47 -19.37 6.61
C GLY A 148 10.33 -19.85 5.16
N GLY A 149 10.95 -19.17 4.18
CA GLY A 149 11.03 -19.59 2.77
C GLY A 149 9.70 -19.70 2.00
N ARG A 150 8.55 -19.48 2.64
CA ARG A 150 7.24 -19.80 2.08
C ARG A 150 6.56 -18.64 1.34
N ASP A 151 6.94 -17.39 1.62
CA ASP A 151 6.21 -16.20 1.13
C ASP A 151 7.06 -15.13 0.43
N GLY A 152 8.40 -15.23 0.42
CA GLY A 152 9.25 -14.31 -0.36
C GLY A 152 8.96 -14.34 -1.87
N VAL A 153 8.53 -15.50 -2.39
CA VAL A 153 8.09 -15.69 -3.78
C VAL A 153 6.64 -15.20 -3.98
N ASN A 154 5.78 -15.31 -2.97
CA ASN A 154 4.37 -14.89 -3.06
C ASN A 154 4.19 -13.37 -2.96
N MET A 155 5.00 -12.66 -2.16
CA MET A 155 4.97 -11.20 -2.08
C MET A 155 5.45 -10.55 -3.39
N LEU A 156 6.56 -11.04 -3.93
CA LEU A 156 7.05 -10.61 -5.23
C LEU A 156 6.07 -10.99 -6.34
N GLY A 157 5.45 -12.18 -6.26
CA GLY A 157 4.38 -12.61 -7.15
C GLY A 157 3.12 -11.74 -7.09
N ASN A 158 2.68 -11.33 -5.91
CA ASN A 158 1.49 -10.49 -5.71
C ASN A 158 1.75 -9.02 -6.12
N MET A 159 2.96 -8.51 -5.89
CA MET A 159 3.38 -7.19 -6.36
C MET A 159 3.54 -7.19 -7.89
N VAL A 160 4.16 -8.22 -8.47
CA VAL A 160 4.26 -8.40 -9.93
C VAL A 160 2.88 -8.59 -10.54
N SER A 161 1.96 -9.33 -9.89
CA SER A 161 0.58 -9.46 -10.37
C SER A 161 -0.15 -8.14 -10.32
N SER A 162 -0.03 -7.36 -9.24
CA SER A 162 -0.67 -6.05 -9.13
C SER A 162 -0.11 -5.05 -10.15
N VAL A 163 1.20 -5.05 -10.40
CA VAL A 163 1.83 -4.25 -11.46
C VAL A 163 1.39 -4.73 -12.85
N LYS A 164 1.32 -6.03 -13.06
CA LYS A 164 0.84 -6.64 -14.31
C LYS A 164 -0.65 -6.34 -14.55
N ASP A 165 -1.47 -6.30 -13.52
CA ASP A 165 -2.89 -5.96 -13.59
C ASP A 165 -3.11 -4.45 -13.76
N ILE A 166 -2.24 -3.60 -13.22
CA ILE A 166 -2.24 -2.15 -13.49
C ILE A 166 -1.78 -1.87 -14.92
N ILE A 167 -0.77 -2.58 -15.43
CA ILE A 167 -0.28 -2.43 -16.81
C ILE A 167 -1.29 -3.02 -17.81
N ALA A 168 -1.86 -4.20 -17.50
CA ALA A 168 -2.90 -4.82 -18.31
C ALA A 168 -4.22 -4.02 -18.26
N GLY A 169 -4.57 -3.46 -17.09
CA GLY A 169 -5.70 -2.56 -16.89
C GLY A 169 -5.51 -1.18 -17.52
N GLY A 170 -4.28 -0.70 -17.60
CA GLY A 170 -3.90 0.53 -18.30
C GLY A 170 -3.99 0.41 -19.83
N ASN A 171 -3.73 -0.78 -20.38
CA ASN A 171 -3.76 -1.01 -21.83
C ASN A 171 -5.13 -1.50 -22.36
N THR A 172 -6.04 -1.96 -21.48
CA THR A 172 -7.38 -2.43 -21.87
C THR A 172 -8.45 -1.33 -21.83
N ASN A 173 -8.25 -0.24 -21.09
CA ASN A 173 -9.24 0.84 -20.99
C ASN A 173 -9.23 1.85 -22.15
N MET A 174 -8.24 1.84 -23.05
CA MET A 174 -8.21 2.70 -24.25
C MET A 174 -8.93 2.11 -25.47
N ARG A 175 -9.49 0.90 -25.40
CA ARG A 175 -10.12 0.22 -26.57
C ARG A 175 -11.63 0.00 -26.45
N ARG A 176 -12.32 0.66 -25.51
CA ARG A 176 -13.79 0.59 -25.37
C ARG A 176 -14.52 1.94 -25.47
N THR A 177 -14.00 2.84 -26.30
CA THR A 177 -14.81 3.87 -26.96
C THR A 177 -14.33 3.95 -28.41
N PRO A 178 -15.14 3.51 -29.38
CA PRO A 178 -15.98 4.49 -30.07
C PRO A 178 -17.30 3.91 -30.63
N GLY A 179 -18.28 4.77 -30.82
CA GLY A 179 -19.49 4.40 -31.56
C GLY A 179 -20.67 5.36 -31.44
N VAL A 180 -20.46 6.63 -31.07
CA VAL A 180 -21.49 7.64 -31.29
C VAL A 180 -21.47 8.02 -32.77
N ARG A 181 -22.59 7.73 -33.45
CA ARG A 181 -23.13 8.43 -34.65
C ARG A 181 -22.64 7.97 -36.03
N GLU A 182 -23.17 6.85 -36.52
CA GLU A 182 -23.29 6.57 -37.96
C GLU A 182 -24.66 6.93 -38.57
N GLU A 183 -25.68 7.27 -37.77
CA GLU A 183 -27.02 7.55 -38.33
C GLU A 183 -27.17 8.90 -39.03
N LYS A 184 -26.21 9.84 -38.90
CA LYS A 184 -26.33 11.17 -39.52
C LYS A 184 -25.76 11.28 -40.94
N LEU A 185 -25.01 10.29 -41.42
CA LEU A 185 -24.38 10.31 -42.76
C LEU A 185 -25.22 9.62 -43.84
N LYS A 186 -26.21 8.79 -43.47
CA LYS A 186 -27.08 8.10 -44.44
C LYS A 186 -28.23 8.98 -44.97
N ASN A 187 -28.63 10.03 -44.23
CA ASN A 187 -29.69 10.95 -44.64
C ASN A 187 -29.22 12.15 -45.47
N ILE A 188 -27.91 12.39 -45.59
CA ILE A 188 -27.37 13.46 -46.45
C ILE A 188 -27.15 12.99 -47.90
N ASN A 189 -27.09 11.67 -48.12
CA ASN A 189 -26.82 11.07 -49.43
C ASN A 189 -28.09 10.60 -50.16
N ARG A 190 -29.28 10.85 -49.59
CA ARG A 190 -30.57 10.43 -50.17
C ARG A 190 -31.28 11.51 -50.99
N ASP A 191 -30.77 12.74 -50.98
CA ASP A 191 -31.49 13.91 -51.50
C ASP A 191 -30.92 14.51 -52.80
N ASP A 192 -30.04 13.82 -53.53
CA ASP A 192 -29.41 14.50 -54.68
C ASP A 192 -29.01 13.65 -55.88
N LYS A 193 -29.87 12.71 -56.33
CA LYS A 193 -29.81 12.15 -57.70
C LYS A 193 -31.20 11.74 -58.22
N ASP A 194 -32.04 12.73 -58.44
CA ASP A 194 -33.12 12.63 -59.43
C ASP A 194 -32.54 13.10 -60.77
N GLY A 195 -32.48 12.22 -61.78
CA GLY A 195 -31.79 12.55 -63.03
C GLY A 195 -31.74 11.47 -64.11
N ILE A 196 -32.78 11.44 -64.94
CA ILE A 196 -32.75 11.21 -66.41
C ILE A 196 -32.74 9.75 -66.94
N LYS A 197 -33.91 9.39 -67.51
CA LYS A 197 -34.23 8.70 -68.79
C LYS A 197 -33.49 7.41 -69.17
N GLN A 198 -34.27 6.33 -69.32
CA GLN A 198 -34.67 5.76 -70.61
C GLN A 198 -35.92 4.89 -70.44
#